data_AF-A0A8C9NR52-F1
#
_entry.id   AF-A0A8C9NR52-F1
#
_cell.length_a   1.000
_cell.length_b   1.000
_cell.length_c   1.000
_cell.angle_alpha   90.00
_cell.angle_beta   90.00
_cell.angle_gamma   90.00
#
_symmetry.space_group_name_H-M   'P 1'
#
loop_
_entity.id
_entity.type
_entity.pdbx_description
1 polymer ?
#
loop_
_entity_poly.entity_id
_entity_poly.type
_entity_poly.pdbx_seq_one_letter_code
_entity_poly.pdbx_strand_id
1 'polypeptide(L)'
;GGGSGWQQEWLHTMQLQVGLLCSSARIMASMSCILEQYNHPFENDILISMSTLTYDAPDGPKRNTWDGPGTAPDPNERGSEPVAP
;
A
#
# COMPACT_ATOMS: atom_id res chain seq x y z
N GLY A 1 34.95 18.30 -37.17
CA GLY A 1 35.11 17.47 -35.96
C GLY A 1 33.77 16.84 -35.65
N GLY A 2 33.64 15.54 -35.84
CA GLY A 2 32.42 14.77 -35.59
C GLY A 2 32.72 13.66 -34.60
N GLY A 3 32.58 13.98 -33.32
CA GLY A 3 32.74 13.05 -32.21
C GLY A 3 31.84 13.53 -31.09
N SER A 4 30.59 13.08 -31.09
CA SER A 4 29.60 13.52 -30.09
C SER A 4 28.46 12.53 -29.90
N GLY A 5 28.01 11.82 -30.95
CA GLY A 5 26.87 10.88 -30.86
C GLY A 5 27.16 9.65 -30.00
N TRP A 6 28.21 8.90 -30.33
CA TRP A 6 28.54 7.66 -29.62
C TRP A 6 28.86 7.88 -28.15
N GLN A 7 29.52 8.98 -27.81
CA GLN A 7 29.86 9.31 -26.41
C GLN A 7 28.62 9.58 -25.57
N GLN A 8 27.61 10.24 -26.12
CA GLN A 8 26.34 10.48 -25.44
C GLN A 8 25.55 9.18 -25.26
N GLU A 9 25.53 8.32 -26.27
CA GLU A 9 24.88 6.99 -26.19
C GLU A 9 25.52 6.09 -25.13
N TRP A 10 26.84 6.10 -25.03
CA TRP A 10 27.59 5.40 -23.98
C TRP A 10 27.23 5.91 -22.58
N LEU A 11 27.23 7.24 -22.38
CA LEU A 11 26.86 7.84 -21.10
C LEU A 11 25.42 7.52 -20.71
N HIS A 12 24.49 7.59 -21.65
CA HIS A 12 23.10 7.23 -21.43
C HIS A 12 22.94 5.75 -21.04
N THR A 13 23.65 4.86 -21.74
CA THR A 13 23.63 3.43 -21.44
C THR A 13 24.19 3.13 -20.05
N MET A 14 25.28 3.80 -19.64
CA MET A 14 25.84 3.67 -18.30
C MET A 14 24.87 4.19 -17.22
N GLN A 15 24.22 5.33 -17.46
CA GLN A 15 23.22 5.87 -16.53
C GLN A 15 22.03 4.93 -16.35
N LEU A 16 21.54 4.31 -17.42
CA LEU A 16 20.47 3.31 -17.35
C LEU A 16 20.89 2.08 -16.54
N GLN A 17 22.10 1.57 -16.75
CA GLN A 17 22.62 0.43 -16.01
C GLN A 17 22.78 0.74 -14.52
N VAL A 18 23.36 1.89 -14.18
CA VAL A 18 23.47 2.35 -12.79
C VAL A 18 22.09 2.53 -12.16
N GLY A 19 21.15 3.14 -12.89
CA GLY A 19 19.78 3.32 -12.44
C GLY A 19 19.09 1.98 -12.14
N LEU A 20 19.26 0.98 -13.01
CA LEU A 20 18.72 -0.36 -12.81
C LEU A 20 19.32 -1.04 -11.57
N LEU A 21 20.65 -0.95 -11.39
CA LEU A 21 21.34 -1.50 -10.22
C LEU A 21 20.85 -0.84 -8.92
N CYS A 22 20.79 0.49 -8.88
CA CYS A 22 20.27 1.22 -7.72
C CYS A 22 18.82 0.88 -7.43
N SER A 23 17.97 0.74 -8.46
CA SER A 23 16.58 0.33 -8.28
C SER A 23 16.47 -1.09 -7.72
N SER A 24 17.25 -2.04 -8.26
CA SER A 24 17.27 -3.42 -7.77
C SER A 24 17.72 -3.48 -6.31
N ALA A 25 18.76 -2.72 -5.94
CA ALA A 25 19.24 -2.65 -4.57
C ALA A 25 18.17 -2.13 -3.61
N ARG A 26 17.43 -1.09 -4.00
CA ARG A 26 16.29 -0.55 -3.22
C ARG A 26 15.19 -1.58 -3.04
N ILE A 27 14.81 -2.31 -4.09
CA ILE A 27 13.78 -3.35 -4.01
C ILE A 27 14.20 -4.45 -3.05
N MET A 28 15.42 -4.95 -3.17
CA MET A 28 15.93 -6.00 -2.28
C MET A 28 15.94 -5.53 -0.83
N ALA A 29 16.41 -4.30 -0.56
CA ALA A 29 16.40 -3.74 0.78
C ALA A 29 14.97 -3.62 1.35
N SER A 30 14.00 -3.17 0.55
CA SER A 30 12.59 -3.11 0.96
C SER A 30 12.01 -4.49 1.24
N MET A 31 12.30 -5.49 0.39
CA MET A 31 11.83 -6.86 0.60
C MET A 31 12.41 -7.48 1.88
N SER A 32 13.72 -7.30 2.12
CA SER A 32 14.34 -7.76 3.36
C SER A 32 13.70 -7.13 4.59
N CYS A 33 13.44 -5.81 4.55
CA CYS A 33 12.79 -5.11 5.66
C CYS A 33 11.38 -5.64 5.94
N ILE A 34 10.57 -5.91 4.90
CA ILE A 34 9.24 -6.51 5.06
C ILE A 34 9.34 -7.90 5.70
N LEU A 35 10.27 -8.74 5.23
CA LEU A 35 10.44 -10.08 5.79
C LEU A 35 10.87 -10.03 7.25
N GLU A 36 11.84 -9.18 7.59
CA GLU A 36 12.27 -9.00 8.98
C GLU A 36 11.13 -8.47 9.86
N GLN A 37 10.33 -7.54 9.34
CA GLN A 37 9.23 -6.94 10.08
C GLN A 37 8.09 -7.92 10.32
N TYR A 38 7.74 -8.78 9.36
CA TYR A 38 6.52 -9.59 9.43
C TYR A 38 6.79 -11.10 9.68
N ASN A 39 8.05 -11.55 9.79
CA ASN A 39 8.38 -12.95 10.06
C ASN A 39 8.42 -13.27 11.57
N HIS A 40 7.31 -13.01 12.26
CA HIS A 40 7.12 -13.38 13.66
C HIS A 40 5.64 -13.78 13.88
N PRO A 41 5.32 -14.57 14.93
CA PRO A 41 3.95 -14.97 15.19
C PRO A 41 3.07 -13.77 15.58
N PHE A 42 1.85 -13.74 15.04
CA PHE A 42 0.83 -12.71 15.28
C PHE A 42 -0.27 -13.21 16.23
N GLU A 43 0.09 -13.99 17.26
CA GLU A 43 -0.86 -14.76 18.10
C GLU A 43 -1.93 -13.91 18.79
N ASN A 44 -1.65 -12.63 19.04
CA ASN A 44 -2.57 -11.71 19.72
C ASN A 44 -3.07 -10.59 18.80
N ASP A 45 -2.86 -10.73 17.49
CA ASP A 45 -3.27 -9.72 16.53
C ASP A 45 -4.76 -9.82 16.18
N ILE A 46 -5.27 -8.70 15.70
CA ILE A 46 -6.63 -8.56 15.24
C ILE A 46 -6.85 -9.42 13.99
N LEU A 47 -7.73 -10.41 14.08
CA LEU A 47 -8.12 -11.22 12.92
C LEU A 47 -9.24 -10.53 12.13
N ILE A 48 -9.00 -10.36 10.83
CA ILE A 48 -10.00 -9.84 9.91
C ILE A 48 -10.84 -11.01 9.38
N SER A 49 -12.15 -10.93 9.57
CA SER A 49 -13.12 -11.79 8.88
C SER A 49 -13.20 -11.41 7.41
N MET A 50 -12.82 -12.33 6.53
CA MET A 50 -12.83 -12.08 5.08
C MET A 50 -14.25 -12.06 4.47
N SER A 51 -15.25 -12.68 5.12
CA SER A 51 -16.63 -12.71 4.62
C SER A 51 -17.35 -11.38 4.83
N THR A 52 -17.07 -10.72 5.95
CA THR A 52 -17.69 -9.46 6.35
C THR A 52 -16.76 -8.27 6.19
N LEU A 53 -15.47 -8.54 5.97
CA LEU A 53 -14.44 -7.52 5.91
C LEU A 53 -14.45 -6.67 7.20
N THR A 54 -14.54 -7.34 8.34
CA THR A 54 -14.61 -6.72 9.68
C THR A 54 -13.63 -7.39 10.64
N TYR A 55 -13.33 -6.70 11.74
CA TYR A 55 -12.52 -7.22 12.83
C TYR A 55 -13.04 -6.75 14.19
N ASP A 56 -12.74 -7.48 15.25
CA ASP A 56 -13.15 -7.11 16.60
C ASP A 56 -12.17 -6.08 17.18
N ALA A 57 -12.68 -4.90 17.52
CA ALA A 57 -11.94 -3.86 18.24
C ALA A 57 -12.47 -3.71 19.67
N PRO A 58 -11.71 -3.09 20.60
CA PRO A 58 -12.15 -2.88 21.98
C PRO A 58 -13.48 -2.09 22.10
N ASP A 59 -13.81 -1.26 21.12
CA ASP A 59 -15.03 -0.47 21.03
C ASP A 59 -16.14 -1.13 20.18
N GLY A 60 -15.92 -2.37 19.72
CA GLY A 60 -16.87 -3.16 18.92
C GLY A 60 -16.33 -3.57 17.54
N PRO A 61 -17.07 -4.39 16.77
CA PRO A 61 -16.65 -4.81 15.44
C PRO A 61 -16.50 -3.62 14.48
N LYS A 62 -15.32 -3.48 13.87
CA LYS A 62 -15.01 -2.45 12.88
C LYS A 62 -14.92 -3.05 11.49
N ARG A 63 -15.49 -2.36 10.49
CA ARG A 63 -15.25 -2.68 9.09
C ARG A 63 -13.83 -2.28 8.71
N ASN A 64 -13.14 -3.13 7.95
CA ASN A 64 -11.87 -2.77 7.35
C ASN A 64 -12.12 -1.71 6.25
N THR A 65 -12.05 -0.44 6.62
CA THR A 65 -12.09 0.62 5.63
C THR A 65 -10.72 0.64 4.96
N TRP A 66 -10.57 -0.12 3.87
CA TRP A 66 -9.35 -0.11 3.03
C TRP A 66 -9.02 1.31 2.50
N ASP A 67 -9.95 2.25 2.61
CA ASP A 67 -9.83 3.66 2.21
C ASP A 67 -9.41 4.62 3.36
N GLY A 68 -9.05 4.10 4.55
CA GLY A 68 -8.60 4.89 5.69
C GLY A 68 -9.72 5.33 6.65
N PRO A 69 -9.36 5.91 7.82
CA PRO A 69 -10.35 6.29 8.82
C PRO A 69 -11.14 7.52 8.36
N GLY A 70 -12.40 7.33 7.96
CA GLY A 70 -13.36 8.43 7.80
C GLY A 70 -14.25 8.42 6.55
N THR A 71 -14.23 7.38 5.71
CA THR A 71 -15.08 7.39 4.49
C THR A 71 -15.82 6.07 4.29
N ALA A 72 -16.92 5.91 5.02
CA ALA A 72 -18.09 5.24 4.48
C ALA A 72 -19.32 5.99 5.02
N PRO A 73 -20.12 6.66 4.18
CA PRO A 73 -21.45 7.08 4.61
C PRO A 73 -22.23 5.83 4.98
N ASP A 74 -22.96 5.91 6.08
CA ASP A 74 -23.84 4.85 6.55
C ASP A 74 -24.82 4.47 5.42
N PRO A 75 -24.89 3.18 5.02
CA PRO A 75 -25.88 2.74 4.03
C PRO A 75 -27.34 2.98 4.48
N ASN A 76 -27.60 3.25 5.76
CA ASN A 76 -28.91 3.62 6.29
C ASN A 76 -29.22 5.13 6.29
N GLU A 77 -28.28 6.02 5.97
CA GLU A 77 -28.54 7.48 6.02
C GLU A 77 -29.34 8.03 4.82
N ARG A 78 -29.74 7.19 3.85
CA ARG A 78 -30.56 7.61 2.69
C ARG A 78 -32.08 7.41 2.86
N GLY A 79 -32.57 6.96 4.02
CA GLY A 79 -33.91 6.38 4.11
C GLY A 79 -34.89 6.97 5.13
N SER A 80 -34.61 8.09 5.81
CA SER A 80 -35.53 8.60 6.84
C SER A 80 -35.59 10.12 6.88
N GLU A 81 -36.19 10.71 5.85
CA GLU A 81 -36.84 12.02 6.02
C GLU A 81 -38.16 11.80 6.77
N PRO A 82 -38.43 12.51 7.88
CA PRO A 82 -39.75 12.52 8.47
C PRO A 82 -40.67 13.40 7.61
N VAL A 83 -41.71 12.81 7.02
CA VAL A 83 -42.87 13.56 6.54
C VAL A 83 -43.54 14.18 7.76
N ALA A 84 -43.42 15.50 7.88
CA ALA A 84 -44.18 16.29 8.85
C ALA A 84 -45.67 16.29 8.46
N PRO A 85 -46.60 16.36 9.45
CA PRO A 85 -48.04 16.33 9.22
C PRO A 85 -48.57 17.58 8.50
#